data_AF-A0A3C1G8P4-F1
#
_entry.id   AF-A0A3C1G8P4-F1
#
_cell.length_a   1.000
_cell.length_b   1.000
_cell.length_c   1.000
_cell.angle_alpha   90.00
_cell.angle_beta   90.00
_cell.angle_gamma   90.00
#
_symmetry.space_group_name_H-M   'P 1'
#
loop_
_entity.id
_entity.type
_entity.pdbx_description
1 polymer ?
#
loop_
_entity_poly.entity_id
_entity_poly.type
_entity_poly.pdbx_seq_one_letter_code
_entity_poly.pdbx_strand_id
1 'polypeptide(L)'
;MSYCRWSEGDVYLYPCRVRNEPEQIVCCECQLRTVADDGWQGDVYLPTRSAALAHIEEHLAAGHQVPADAVSRLRDEIERFGDDAGNWEVTRG
;
A
#
# COMPACT_ATOMS: atom_id res chain seq x y z
N MET A 1 14.97 -9.21 -3.01
CA MET A 1 14.59 -9.59 -4.39
C MET A 1 13.25 -8.95 -4.68
N SER A 2 13.12 -8.38 -5.88
CA SER A 2 12.22 -7.29 -6.31
C SER A 2 10.87 -7.19 -5.59
N TYR A 3 10.84 -6.26 -4.64
CA TYR A 3 9.68 -5.75 -3.93
C TYR A 3 8.71 -5.13 -4.93
N CYS A 4 7.39 -5.22 -4.73
CA CYS A 4 6.45 -4.34 -5.43
C CYS A 4 6.74 -2.91 -4.96
N ARG A 5 7.80 -2.28 -5.48
CA ARG A 5 7.98 -0.86 -5.41
C ARG A 5 7.18 -0.26 -6.54
N TRP A 6 6.00 0.26 -6.24
CA TRP A 6 5.40 1.25 -7.14
C TRP A 6 6.03 2.59 -6.80
N SER A 7 7.19 2.91 -7.37
CA SER A 7 7.67 4.30 -7.38
C SER A 7 7.23 5.02 -8.65
N GLU A 8 6.51 4.33 -9.54
CA GLU A 8 6.01 4.90 -10.78
C GLU A 8 4.67 5.58 -10.48
N GLY A 9 4.74 6.83 -10.05
CA GLY A 9 3.58 7.65 -9.70
C GLY A 9 3.71 8.32 -8.34
N ASP A 10 2.60 8.85 -7.86
CA ASP A 10 2.50 9.62 -6.61
C ASP A 10 2.32 8.72 -5.37
N VAL A 11 2.30 7.40 -5.56
CA VAL A 11 1.94 6.42 -4.51
C VAL A 11 2.97 5.32 -4.42
N TYR A 12 3.56 5.15 -3.24
CA TYR A 12 4.52 4.11 -2.94
C TYR A 12 4.03 3.21 -1.79
N LEU A 13 3.54 2.01 -2.15
CA LEU A 13 3.02 1.01 -1.21
C LEU A 13 3.96 -0.18 -1.06
N TYR A 14 4.21 -0.65 0.17
CA TYR A 14 4.97 -1.88 0.43
C TYR A 14 4.58 -2.56 1.75
N PRO A 15 4.73 -3.89 1.87
CA PRO A 15 4.53 -4.58 3.14
C PRO A 15 5.65 -4.22 4.13
N CYS A 16 5.27 -3.85 5.35
CA CYS A 16 6.16 -3.54 6.46
C CYS A 16 5.81 -4.43 7.65
N ARG A 17 6.84 -5.05 8.23
CA ARG A 17 6.72 -5.80 9.47
C ARG A 17 7.56 -5.13 10.54
N VAL A 18 6.90 -4.50 11.50
CA VAL A 18 7.54 -3.96 12.71
C VAL A 18 7.67 -5.08 13.74
N ARG A 19 8.74 -5.07 14.53
CA ARG A 19 9.02 -6.13 15.52
C ARG A 19 7.86 -6.24 16.51
N ASN A 20 7.30 -7.45 16.66
CA ASN A 20 6.15 -7.77 17.51
C ASN A 20 4.81 -7.16 17.10
N GLU A 21 4.70 -6.64 15.88
CA GLU A 21 3.42 -6.17 15.31
C GLU A 21 2.97 -7.08 14.16
N PRO A 22 1.66 -7.15 13.87
CA PRO A 22 1.16 -7.74 12.64
C PRO A 22 1.82 -7.07 11.42
N GLU A 23 2.00 -7.82 10.35
CA GLU A 23 2.44 -7.23 9.08
C GLU A 23 1.37 -6.26 8.57
N GLN A 24 1.81 -5.13 8.04
CA GLN A 24 0.96 -4.06 7.52
C GLN A 24 1.43 -3.67 6.12
N ILE A 25 0.59 -2.98 5.37
CA ILE A 25 0.98 -2.33 4.11
C ILE A 25 1.21 -0.85 4.43
N VAL A 26 2.31 -0.28 3.96
CA VAL A 26 2.68 1.11 4.21
C VAL A 26 2.56 1.88 2.91
N CYS A 27 1.76 2.95 2.89
CA CYS A 27 1.88 4.01 1.91
C CYS A 27 2.90 5.02 2.44
N CYS A 28 4.08 5.03 1.85
CA CYS A 28 5.18 5.86 2.34
C CYS A 28 5.10 7.26 1.74
N GLU A 29 5.41 8.26 2.58
CA GLU A 29 5.28 9.69 2.24
C GLU A 29 3.93 10.00 1.58
N CYS A 30 2.84 9.56 2.23
CA CYS A 30 1.51 9.62 1.63
C CYS A 30 1.08 11.07 1.39
N GLN A 31 0.89 11.43 0.12
CA GLN A 31 0.45 12.78 -0.30
C GLN A 31 -0.97 13.13 0.15
N LEU A 32 -1.79 12.16 0.53
CA LEU A 32 -3.12 12.41 1.11
C LEU A 32 -3.06 12.83 2.57
N ARG A 33 -1.94 12.61 3.27
CA ARG A 33 -1.77 13.14 4.62
C ARG A 33 -1.54 14.64 4.54
N THR A 34 -2.33 15.39 5.31
CA THR A 34 -2.05 16.81 5.55
C THR A 34 -0.63 16.94 6.09
N VAL A 35 0.15 17.74 5.38
CA VAL A 35 1.51 18.09 5.75
C VAL A 35 1.49 18.60 7.20
N ALA A 36 2.30 18.02 8.08
CA ALA A 36 2.50 18.59 9.40
C ALA A 36 3.20 19.96 9.25
N ASP A 37 3.18 20.79 10.31
CA ASP A 37 3.75 22.15 10.29
C ASP A 37 5.26 22.18 9.91
N ASP A 38 5.94 21.03 9.89
CA ASP A 38 7.33 20.84 9.49
C ASP A 38 7.53 20.56 7.99
N GLY A 39 6.47 20.48 7.20
CA GLY A 39 6.55 20.22 5.76
C GLY A 39 6.67 18.73 5.40
N TRP A 40 6.60 17.80 6.38
CA TRP A 40 6.77 16.37 6.12
C TRP A 40 5.42 15.66 5.90
N GLN A 41 5.35 14.84 4.85
CA GLN A 41 4.22 13.96 4.57
C GLN A 41 4.48 12.62 5.27
N GLY A 42 3.60 12.25 6.20
CA GLY A 42 3.79 11.04 6.99
C GLY A 42 3.37 9.76 6.27
N ASP A 43 3.95 8.64 6.70
CA ASP A 43 3.54 7.30 6.27
C ASP A 43 2.11 6.96 6.77
N VAL A 44 1.37 6.19 5.96
CA VAL A 44 0.07 5.61 6.31
C VAL A 44 0.21 4.09 6.42
N TYR A 45 -0.16 3.54 7.57
CA TYR A 45 -0.11 2.11 7.86
C TYR A 45 -1.51 1.50 7.68
N LEU A 46 -1.60 0.52 6.80
CA LEU A 46 -2.84 -0.10 6.33
C LEU A 46 -2.85 -1.55 6.80
N PRO A 47 -3.78 -1.95 7.68
CA PRO A 47 -3.75 -3.26 8.32
C PRO A 47 -4.18 -4.42 7.39
N THR A 48 -4.87 -4.13 6.28
CA THR A 48 -5.38 -5.14 5.34
C THR A 48 -5.20 -4.72 3.89
N ARG A 49 -5.28 -5.69 2.97
CA ARG A 49 -5.26 -5.44 1.53
C ARG A 49 -6.46 -4.61 1.08
N SER A 50 -7.65 -4.82 1.64
CA SER A 50 -8.84 -4.02 1.36
C SER A 50 -8.69 -2.58 1.86
N ALA A 51 -8.02 -2.37 3.00
CA ALA A 51 -7.67 -1.02 3.45
C ALA A 51 -6.71 -0.34 2.45
N ALA A 52 -5.72 -1.07 1.95
CA ALA A 52 -4.84 -0.56 0.90
C ALA A 52 -5.56 -0.29 -0.44
N LEU A 53 -6.56 -1.11 -0.80
CA LEU A 53 -7.38 -0.90 -1.99
C LEU A 53 -8.18 0.40 -1.87
N ALA A 54 -8.87 0.59 -0.75
CA ALA A 54 -9.64 1.81 -0.48
C ALA A 54 -8.72 3.04 -0.50
N HIS A 55 -7.51 2.93 0.06
CA HIS A 55 -6.54 4.02 0.05
C HIS A 55 -6.04 4.37 -1.36
N ILE A 56 -5.82 3.38 -2.23
CA ILE A 56 -5.51 3.63 -3.65
C ILE A 56 -6.67 4.38 -4.33
N GLU A 57 -7.92 3.98 -4.06
CA GLU A 57 -9.10 4.65 -4.61
C GLU A 57 -9.20 6.13 -4.15
N GLU A 58 -8.79 6.43 -2.91
CA GLU A 58 -8.64 7.82 -2.42
C GLU A 58 -7.59 8.60 -3.21
N HIS A 59 -6.43 7.99 -3.50
CA HIS A 59 -5.38 8.62 -4.29
C HIS A 59 -5.87 8.92 -5.72
N LEU A 60 -6.53 7.96 -6.36
CA LEU A 60 -7.14 8.14 -7.68
C LEU A 60 -8.19 9.26 -7.67
N ALA A 61 -9.04 9.33 -6.64
CA ALA A 61 -10.03 10.38 -6.49
C ALA A 61 -9.41 11.78 -6.28
N ALA A 62 -8.24 11.85 -5.64
CA ALA A 62 -7.45 13.06 -5.49
C ALA A 62 -6.70 13.47 -6.78
N GLY A 63 -6.71 12.64 -7.82
CA GLY A 63 -6.03 12.90 -9.09
C GLY A 63 -4.55 12.48 -9.10
N HIS A 64 -4.10 11.75 -8.08
CA HIS A 64 -2.75 11.20 -8.03
C HIS A 64 -2.54 10.14 -9.11
N GLN A 65 -1.33 10.08 -9.65
CA GLN A 65 -0.94 9.04 -10.59
C GLN A 65 -0.66 7.74 -9.85
N VAL A 66 -1.52 6.73 -10.07
CA VAL A 66 -1.33 5.36 -9.59
C VAL A 66 -1.11 4.47 -10.82
N PRO A 67 -0.20 3.47 -10.77
CA PRO A 67 -0.10 2.47 -11.82
C PRO A 67 -1.45 1.82 -12.13
N ALA A 68 -1.80 1.73 -13.42
CA ALA A 68 -3.10 1.23 -13.85
C ALA A 68 -3.36 -0.23 -13.43
N ASP A 69 -2.31 -1.02 -13.21
CA ASP A 69 -2.36 -2.41 -12.78
C ASP A 69 -2.42 -2.58 -11.24
N ALA A 70 -2.16 -1.52 -10.45
CA ALA A 70 -2.07 -1.61 -9.00
C ALA A 70 -3.39 -2.11 -8.37
N VAL A 71 -4.52 -1.56 -8.82
CA VAL A 71 -5.86 -1.95 -8.35
C VAL A 71 -6.16 -3.41 -8.69
N SER A 72 -5.90 -3.83 -9.94
CA SER A 72 -6.12 -5.23 -10.35
C SER A 72 -5.23 -6.19 -9.58
N ARG A 73 -3.95 -5.85 -9.35
CA ARG A 73 -3.02 -6.70 -8.63
C ARG A 73 -3.42 -6.87 -7.18
N LEU A 74 -3.80 -5.78 -6.51
CA LEU A 74 -4.24 -5.84 -5.12
C LEU A 74 -5.53 -6.66 -4.96
N ARG A 75 -6.46 -6.56 -5.93
CA ARG A 75 -7.67 -7.39 -5.99
C ARG A 75 -7.36 -8.87 -6.18
N ASP A 76 -6.48 -9.19 -7.13
CA ASP A 76 -6.02 -10.57 -7.37
C ASP A 76 -5.35 -11.16 -6.11
N GLU A 77 -4.61 -10.34 -5.36
CA GLU A 77 -3.94 -10.75 -4.13
C GLU A 77 -4.94 -10.99 -2.99
N ILE A 78 -6.01 -10.20 -2.88
CA ILE A 78 -7.12 -10.45 -1.94
C ILE A 78 -7.77 -11.80 -2.27
N GLU A 79 -8.05 -12.06 -3.54
CA GLU A 79 -8.68 -13.31 -3.97
C GLU A 79 -7.78 -14.53 -3.68
N ARG A 80 -6.48 -14.41 -3.92
CA ARG A 80 -5.52 -15.52 -3.78
C ARG A 80 -5.04 -15.78 -2.36
N PHE A 81 -4.85 -14.73 -1.56
CA PHE A 81 -4.17 -14.82 -0.26
C PHE A 81 -5.04 -14.35 0.92
N GLY A 82 -6.26 -13.88 0.65
CA GLY A 82 -7.16 -13.30 1.65
C GLY A 82 -6.88 -11.82 1.91
N ASP A 83 -7.60 -11.24 2.85
CA ASP A 83 -7.50 -9.79 3.12
C ASP A 83 -6.31 -9.40 4.01
N ASP A 84 -5.75 -10.35 4.74
CA ASP A 84 -4.70 -10.06 5.72
C ASP A 84 -3.43 -9.55 5.06
N ALA A 85 -2.86 -8.46 5.58
CA ALA A 85 -1.58 -7.94 5.13
C ALA A 85 -0.40 -8.90 5.42
N GLY A 86 -0.60 -10.06 6.05
CA GLY A 86 0.45 -10.95 6.57
C GLY A 86 0.76 -12.23 5.80
N ASN A 87 0.24 -12.42 4.58
CA ASN A 87 0.27 -13.73 3.92
C ASN A 87 0.95 -13.72 2.52
N TRP A 88 1.98 -12.88 2.36
CA TRP A 88 2.64 -12.66 1.06
C TRP A 88 3.71 -13.70 0.71
N GLU A 89 4.08 -14.56 1.66
CA GLU A 89 5.14 -15.58 1.47
C GLU A 89 4.70 -16.78 0.60
N VAL A 90 3.41 -16.92 0.29
CA VAL A 90 2.83 -18.08 -0.42
C VAL A 90 2.98 -18.02 -1.95
N THR A 91 3.49 -16.92 -2.52
CA THR A 91 3.72 -16.77 -3.98
C THR A 91 5.04 -17.36 -4.49
N ARG A 92 5.80 -18.08 -3.66
CA ARG A 92 7.09 -18.71 -4.02
C ARG A 92 6.97 -20.14 -4.58
N GLY A 93 5.88 -20.44 -5.29
CA GLY A 93 5.69 -21.70 -6.02
C GLY A 93 5.95 -21.52 -7.52
#